data_AF-A0A959R3V7-F1
#
_entry.id   AF-A0A959R3V7-F1
#
_cell.length_a   1.000
_cell.length_b   1.000
_cell.length_c   1.000
_cell.angle_alpha   90.00
_cell.angle_beta   90.00
_cell.angle_gamma   90.00
#
_symmetry.space_group_name_H-M   'P 1'
#
loop_
_entity.id
_entity.type
_entity.pdbx_description
1 polymer ?
#
loop_
_entity_poly.entity_id
_entity_poly.type
_entity_poly.pdbx_seq_one_letter_code
_entity_poly.pdbx_strand_id
1 'polypeptide(L)'
;MKFVPTEREVPYTVLSEEDLVSYRRFLLHYQSEDGDIIPAFFLLPHNPVHRSGVLALHQHASQRHIGKSEICGITGDPNQWIGHHLAERGYAVLAPDSICFEDRRRNGVTGIGPHPQDERQHYNEMAYRLVRGETLMGKVLADTCTSLNLLMTQKVLDLDSIAVVGHSYGGNSALFYGALDRRVNYVCASGAACTYKTKLEKEIGLEMALVLPGFLQKFDLEEVIACIYPRELYLLSATHDPYALDADVIEEKMRAKHPDWQLNHSRYVGDHPLTTERLKDILQWFERNVR
;
A
#
# COMPACT_ATOMS: atom_id res chain seq x y z
N MET A 1 -2.21 21.20 -2.53
CA MET A 1 -0.80 21.03 -2.96
C MET A 1 -0.74 20.00 -4.08
N LYS A 2 0.00 20.23 -5.17
CA LYS A 2 0.15 19.25 -6.26
C LYS A 2 1.18 18.21 -5.82
N PHE A 3 0.78 16.94 -5.67
CA PHE A 3 1.73 15.86 -5.42
C PHE A 3 2.64 15.70 -6.65
N VAL A 4 3.95 15.71 -6.43
CA VAL A 4 4.97 15.47 -7.46
C VAL A 4 5.99 14.51 -6.83
N PRO A 5 6.18 13.31 -7.39
CA PRO A 5 7.24 12.43 -6.91
C PRO A 5 8.59 13.14 -6.88
N THR A 6 9.31 13.01 -5.77
CA THR A 6 10.65 13.57 -5.62
C THR A 6 11.69 12.46 -5.73
N GLU A 7 12.83 12.74 -6.35
CA GLU A 7 14.03 11.90 -6.27
C GLU A 7 15.00 12.56 -5.29
N ARG A 8 15.24 11.92 -4.14
CA ARG A 8 16.17 12.42 -3.13
C ARG A 8 16.78 11.26 -2.37
N GLU A 9 18.01 11.44 -1.92
CA GLU A 9 18.61 10.55 -0.93
C GLU A 9 17.81 10.66 0.37
N VAL A 10 17.51 9.51 0.98
CA VAL A 10 16.76 9.43 2.23
C VAL A 10 17.69 8.84 3.29
N PRO A 11 18.29 9.68 4.15
CA PRO A 11 19.04 9.19 5.30
C PRO A 11 18.13 8.37 6.20
N TYR A 12 18.67 7.27 6.71
CA TYR A 12 17.96 6.37 7.60
C TYR A 12 18.88 5.83 8.69
N THR A 13 18.29 5.41 9.80
CA THR A 13 18.97 4.76 10.91
C THR A 13 18.46 3.34 11.06
N VAL A 14 19.36 2.36 11.10
CA VAL A 14 19.05 0.98 11.47
C VAL A 14 18.96 0.89 13.00
N LEU A 15 17.82 0.46 13.52
CA LEU A 15 17.58 0.32 14.96
C LEU A 15 17.80 -1.11 15.44
N SER A 16 17.44 -2.09 14.63
CA SER A 16 17.70 -3.49 14.89
C SER A 16 17.84 -4.27 13.58
N GLU A 17 18.53 -5.40 13.68
CA GLU A 17 18.68 -6.40 12.63
C GLU A 17 18.34 -7.75 13.24
N GLU A 18 17.59 -8.55 12.50
CA GLU A 18 17.25 -9.92 12.83
C GLU A 18 17.53 -10.80 11.61
N ASP A 19 18.28 -11.88 11.83
CA ASP A 19 18.58 -12.86 10.79
C ASP A 19 17.57 -14.01 10.86
N LEU A 20 16.69 -14.08 9.86
CA LEU A 20 15.72 -15.17 9.73
C LEU A 20 16.22 -16.19 8.70
N VAL A 21 15.56 -17.34 8.62
CA VAL A 21 15.96 -18.46 7.76
C VAL A 21 16.13 -18.05 6.29
N SER A 22 15.23 -17.21 5.75
CA SER A 22 15.19 -16.87 4.32
C SER A 22 15.64 -15.44 3.99
N TYR A 23 15.67 -14.54 4.97
CA TYR A 23 15.96 -13.13 4.78
C TYR A 23 16.42 -12.46 6.08
N ARG A 24 17.05 -11.30 5.98
CA ARG A 24 17.31 -10.39 7.11
C ARG A 24 16.22 -9.35 7.21
N ARG A 25 15.78 -9.06 8.44
CA ARG A 25 14.80 -8.01 8.75
C ARG A 25 15.49 -6.89 9.51
N PHE A 26 15.43 -5.69 8.96
CA PHE A 26 15.95 -4.48 9.58
C PHE A 26 14.78 -3.60 10.02
N LEU A 27 14.79 -3.16 11.28
CA LEU A 27 13.93 -2.04 11.71
C LEU A 27 14.66 -0.74 11.40
N LEU A 28 14.04 0.12 10.58
CA LEU A 28 14.60 1.39 10.12
C LEU A 28 13.73 2.56 10.56
N HIS A 29 14.37 3.69 10.87
CA HIS A 29 13.72 5.00 10.92
C HIS A 29 14.28 5.90 9.83
N TYR A 30 13.40 6.63 9.14
CA TYR A 30 13.77 7.69 8.20
C TYR A 30 12.78 8.83 8.28
N GLN A 31 13.14 9.97 7.68
CA GLN A 31 12.36 11.20 7.82
C GLN A 31 11.56 11.50 6.56
N SER A 32 10.25 11.71 6.74
CA SER A 32 9.36 12.22 5.70
C SER A 32 9.67 13.68 5.32
N GLU A 33 9.04 14.20 4.26
CA GLU A 33 9.29 15.56 3.78
C GLU A 33 8.96 16.66 4.80
N ASP A 34 7.94 16.46 5.64
CA ASP A 34 7.52 17.42 6.68
C ASP A 34 8.24 17.22 8.02
N GLY A 35 9.26 16.36 8.04
CA GLY A 35 10.10 16.12 9.21
C GLY A 35 9.60 15.02 10.14
N ASP A 36 8.43 14.43 9.89
CA ASP A 36 7.90 13.32 10.68
C ASP A 36 8.73 12.04 10.46
N ILE A 37 8.94 11.26 11.52
CA ILE A 37 9.68 10.00 11.44
C ILE A 37 8.75 8.90 10.94
N ILE A 38 9.23 8.12 9.96
CA ILE A 38 8.59 6.92 9.44
C ILE A 38 9.40 5.71 9.90
N PRO A 39 8.85 4.91 10.82
CA PRO A 39 9.32 3.57 11.11
C PRO A 39 8.94 2.62 9.98
N ALA A 40 9.87 1.76 9.58
CA ALA A 40 9.63 0.71 8.59
C ALA A 40 10.44 -0.53 8.88
N PHE A 41 9.96 -1.67 8.41
CA PHE A 41 10.81 -2.84 8.25
C PHE A 41 11.33 -2.91 6.82
N PHE A 42 12.62 -3.18 6.68
CA PHE A 42 13.23 -3.57 5.42
C PHE A 42 13.60 -5.05 5.48
N LEU A 43 13.07 -5.84 4.55
CA LEU A 43 13.31 -7.27 4.43
C LEU A 43 14.24 -7.50 3.24
N LEU A 44 15.46 -7.97 3.53
CA LEU A 44 16.49 -8.24 2.54
C LEU A 44 16.67 -9.75 2.39
N PRO A 45 16.24 -10.36 1.27
CA PRO A 45 16.38 -11.79 1.05
C PRO A 45 17.85 -12.22 1.03
N HIS A 46 18.14 -13.39 1.59
CA HIS A 46 19.48 -14.00 1.50
C HIS A 46 19.83 -14.41 0.08
N ASN A 47 18.82 -14.89 -0.66
CA ASN A 47 18.93 -15.32 -2.03
C ASN A 47 17.94 -14.50 -2.89
N PRO A 48 18.31 -13.28 -3.31
CA PRO A 48 17.46 -12.48 -4.19
C PRO A 48 17.26 -13.22 -5.52
N VAL A 49 16.00 -13.40 -5.93
CA VAL A 49 15.66 -14.06 -7.22
C VAL A 49 15.63 -13.02 -8.34
N HIS A 50 15.20 -11.80 -8.01
CA HIS A 50 15.14 -10.64 -8.89
C HIS A 50 15.74 -9.41 -8.21
N ARG A 51 16.14 -8.43 -9.02
CA ARG A 51 16.53 -7.09 -8.56
C ARG A 51 15.28 -6.22 -8.42
N SER A 52 14.21 -6.77 -7.86
CA SER A 52 12.93 -6.07 -7.71
C SER A 52 12.73 -5.60 -6.28
N GLY A 53 12.30 -4.35 -6.13
CA GLY A 53 11.93 -3.77 -4.85
C GLY A 53 10.42 -3.72 -4.71
N VAL A 54 9.91 -4.10 -3.54
CA VAL A 54 8.49 -4.07 -3.24
C VAL A 54 8.22 -3.11 -2.08
N LEU A 55 7.34 -2.15 -2.32
CA LEU A 55 6.75 -1.34 -1.27
C LEU A 55 5.42 -1.98 -0.84
N ALA A 56 5.41 -2.59 0.35
CA ALA A 56 4.26 -3.30 0.88
C ALA A 56 3.52 -2.45 1.93
N LEU A 57 2.26 -2.10 1.62
CA LEU A 57 1.45 -1.16 2.39
C LEU A 57 0.39 -1.91 3.20
N HIS A 58 0.39 -1.70 4.52
CA HIS A 58 -0.50 -2.40 5.45
C HIS A 58 -1.96 -1.95 5.31
N GLN A 59 -2.89 -2.81 5.73
CA GLN A 59 -4.31 -2.50 5.79
C GLN A 59 -4.66 -1.71 7.08
N HIS A 60 -5.94 -1.38 7.24
CA HIS A 60 -6.45 -0.72 8.44
C HIS A 60 -7.07 -1.70 9.45
N ALA A 61 -7.97 -2.59 9.00
CA ALA A 61 -8.68 -3.60 9.80
C ALA A 61 -9.26 -3.13 11.14
N SER A 62 -9.53 -1.83 11.32
CA SER A 62 -9.83 -1.20 12.62
C SER A 62 -8.74 -1.36 13.70
N GLN A 63 -7.55 -1.82 13.33
CA GLN A 63 -6.43 -2.14 14.22
C GLN A 63 -5.28 -1.15 14.02
N ARG A 64 -5.45 0.13 14.42
CA ARG A 64 -4.40 1.14 14.21
C ARG A 64 -3.14 0.93 15.06
N HIS A 65 -3.15 -0.03 15.98
CA HIS A 65 -1.94 -0.47 16.70
C HIS A 65 -1.07 -1.40 15.86
N ILE A 66 -1.52 -1.84 14.69
CA ILE A 66 -0.81 -2.75 13.80
C ILE A 66 -0.60 -2.03 12.46
N GLY A 67 0.63 -2.07 11.95
CA GLY A 67 1.00 -1.51 10.65
C GLY A 67 2.05 -2.38 9.98
N LYS A 68 3.29 -1.89 9.92
CA LYS A 68 4.44 -2.61 9.33
C LYS A 68 4.65 -4.01 9.91
N SER A 69 4.34 -4.22 11.20
CA SER A 69 4.54 -5.51 11.86
C SER A 69 3.66 -6.63 11.29
N GLU A 70 2.44 -6.33 10.81
CA GLU A 70 1.60 -7.34 10.16
C GLU A 70 2.16 -7.75 8.80
N ILE A 71 2.55 -6.78 7.97
CA ILE A 71 3.15 -7.06 6.66
C ILE A 71 4.40 -7.96 6.80
N CYS A 72 5.16 -7.79 7.88
CA CYS A 72 6.44 -8.48 8.11
C CYS A 72 6.33 -9.75 8.97
N GLY A 73 5.13 -10.28 9.18
CA GLY A 73 4.92 -11.57 9.83
C GLY A 73 5.21 -11.59 11.33
N ILE A 74 4.98 -10.47 12.03
CA ILE A 74 5.24 -10.35 13.47
C ILE A 74 3.92 -10.45 14.27
N THR A 75 2.83 -9.91 13.74
CA THR A 75 1.51 -9.85 14.39
C THR A 75 0.39 -9.88 13.37
N GLY A 76 -0.86 -9.77 13.82
CA GLY A 76 -2.02 -9.64 12.93
C GLY A 76 -2.43 -10.93 12.24
N ASP A 77 -3.16 -10.79 11.13
CA ASP A 77 -3.64 -11.93 10.35
C ASP A 77 -2.51 -12.50 9.47
N PRO A 78 -2.19 -13.81 9.55
CA PRO A 78 -1.20 -14.45 8.68
C PRO A 78 -1.45 -14.25 7.17
N ASN A 79 -2.71 -14.06 6.75
CA ASN A 79 -3.01 -13.78 5.35
C ASN A 79 -2.51 -12.40 4.89
N GLN A 80 -2.16 -11.50 5.81
CA GLN A 80 -1.66 -10.15 5.54
C GLN A 80 -0.14 -10.05 5.63
N TRP A 81 0.55 -11.16 5.90
CA TRP A 81 2.01 -11.27 5.96
C TRP A 81 2.65 -11.25 4.56
N ILE A 82 2.14 -10.39 3.67
CA ILE A 82 2.51 -10.28 2.26
C ILE A 82 4.01 -10.00 2.14
N GLY A 83 4.54 -9.08 2.94
CA GLY A 83 5.96 -8.72 2.90
C GLY A 83 6.86 -9.87 3.34
N HIS A 84 6.49 -10.58 4.40
CA HIS A 84 7.19 -11.79 4.84
C HIS A 84 7.24 -12.84 3.71
N HIS A 85 6.10 -13.19 3.11
CA HIS A 85 6.05 -14.21 2.08
C HIS A 85 6.74 -13.81 0.76
N LEU A 86 6.76 -12.51 0.42
CA LEU A 86 7.54 -12.01 -0.72
C LEU A 86 9.04 -12.05 -0.42
N ALA A 87 9.47 -11.72 0.80
CA ALA A 87 10.87 -11.83 1.20
C ALA A 87 11.37 -13.28 1.19
N GLU A 88 10.55 -14.25 1.63
CA GLU A 88 10.84 -15.68 1.49
C GLU A 88 11.03 -16.13 0.03
N ARG A 89 10.45 -15.40 -0.92
CA ARG A 89 10.53 -15.64 -2.37
C ARG A 89 11.63 -14.86 -3.07
N GLY A 90 12.48 -14.17 -2.32
CA GLY A 90 13.63 -13.46 -2.87
C GLY A 90 13.34 -12.04 -3.34
N TYR A 91 12.24 -11.41 -2.91
CA TYR A 91 11.98 -9.99 -3.15
C TYR A 91 12.49 -9.14 -1.98
N ALA A 92 13.09 -7.99 -2.30
CA ALA A 92 13.40 -7.01 -1.27
C ALA A 92 12.15 -6.19 -0.95
N VAL A 93 11.77 -6.11 0.32
CA VAL A 93 10.51 -5.49 0.73
C VAL A 93 10.76 -4.37 1.72
N LEU A 94 10.20 -3.19 1.46
CA LEU A 94 10.08 -2.13 2.46
C LEU A 94 8.61 -2.03 2.89
N ALA A 95 8.36 -2.09 4.20
CA ALA A 95 7.04 -2.01 4.81
C ALA A 95 7.01 -0.87 5.84
N PRO A 96 6.53 0.32 5.47
CA PRO A 96 6.43 1.45 6.38
C PRO A 96 5.14 1.46 7.19
N ASP A 97 5.19 2.07 8.37
CA ASP A 97 3.97 2.51 9.06
C ASP A 97 3.35 3.70 8.35
N SER A 98 2.06 3.60 8.05
CA SER A 98 1.27 4.77 7.68
C SER A 98 1.06 5.70 8.88
N ILE A 99 0.74 6.96 8.61
CA ILE A 99 0.51 7.95 9.66
C ILE A 99 -0.64 7.51 10.59
N CYS A 100 -0.44 7.63 11.90
CA CYS A 100 -1.36 7.14 12.94
C CYS A 100 -1.43 5.63 13.13
N PHE A 101 -0.53 4.84 12.53
CA PHE A 101 -0.47 3.39 12.76
C PHE A 101 0.77 2.99 13.55
N GLU A 102 0.61 1.96 14.38
CA GLU A 102 1.66 1.31 15.16
C GLU A 102 2.59 2.32 15.86
N ASP A 103 3.82 2.53 15.37
CA ASP A 103 4.79 3.44 16.00
C ASP A 103 4.60 4.91 15.61
N ARG A 104 3.70 5.19 14.65
CA ARG A 104 3.32 6.55 14.21
C ARG A 104 2.02 7.04 14.85
N ARG A 105 1.54 6.37 15.89
CA ARG A 105 0.43 6.85 16.71
C ARG A 105 0.84 8.14 17.44
N ARG A 106 -0.05 9.13 17.41
CA ARG A 106 0.08 10.48 18.00
C ARG A 106 -0.34 10.54 19.48
N ASN A 107 -0.84 9.45 20.06
CA ASN A 107 -1.23 9.37 21.47
C ASN A 107 -0.05 9.14 22.43
N GLY A 108 1.19 9.09 21.93
CA GLY A 108 2.38 8.85 22.73
C GLY A 108 2.62 7.38 23.08
N VAL A 109 1.87 6.44 22.48
CA VAL A 109 2.05 5.00 22.62
C VAL A 109 2.71 4.43 21.36
N THR A 110 3.66 3.53 21.54
CA THR A 110 4.36 2.80 20.46
C THR A 110 4.12 1.28 20.60
N GLY A 111 4.54 0.52 19.60
CA GLY A 111 4.41 -0.93 19.52
C GLY A 111 3.02 -1.40 19.12
N ILE A 112 2.78 -2.70 19.30
CA ILE A 112 1.62 -3.43 18.76
C ILE A 112 0.45 -3.59 19.75
N GLY A 113 0.45 -2.86 20.87
CA GLY A 113 -0.64 -2.91 21.85
C GLY A 113 -1.80 -1.96 21.48
N PRO A 114 -3.07 -2.40 21.50
CA PRO A 114 -4.21 -1.54 21.23
C PRO A 114 -4.35 -0.43 22.28
N HIS A 115 -4.81 0.73 21.86
CA HIS A 115 -5.12 1.84 22.76
C HIS A 115 -6.50 2.47 22.43
N PRO A 116 -7.32 2.85 23.43
CA PRO A 116 -8.69 3.36 23.19
C PRO A 116 -8.77 4.62 22.30
N GLN A 117 -7.68 5.36 22.17
CA GLN A 117 -7.60 6.57 21.35
C GLN A 117 -7.10 6.32 19.91
N ASP A 118 -6.78 5.08 19.55
CA ASP A 118 -6.22 4.70 18.24
C ASP A 118 -7.08 5.20 17.07
N GLU A 119 -8.41 5.05 17.18
CA GLU A 119 -9.33 5.50 16.14
C GLU A 119 -9.38 7.01 15.96
N ARG A 120 -9.44 7.75 17.07
CA ARG A 120 -9.62 9.20 17.04
C ARG A 120 -8.45 9.90 16.35
N GLN A 121 -7.25 9.34 16.41
CA GLN A 121 -6.05 9.94 15.84
C GLN A 121 -6.10 9.98 14.31
N HIS A 122 -6.50 8.88 13.67
CA HIS A 122 -6.60 8.84 12.21
C HIS A 122 -7.69 9.80 11.71
N TYR A 123 -8.83 9.86 12.41
CA TYR A 123 -9.87 10.84 12.13
C TYR A 123 -9.36 12.28 12.28
N ASN A 124 -8.63 12.55 13.36
CA ASN A 124 -8.05 13.87 13.61
C ASN A 124 -7.05 14.27 12.52
N GLU A 125 -6.18 13.37 12.06
CA GLU A 125 -5.28 13.68 10.94
C GLU A 125 -6.04 14.04 9.66
N MET A 126 -7.10 13.29 9.33
CA MET A 126 -7.98 13.66 8.22
C MET A 126 -8.59 15.06 8.44
N ALA A 127 -9.23 15.30 9.58
CA ALA A 127 -9.91 16.56 9.87
C ALA A 127 -8.94 17.76 9.91
N TYR A 128 -7.80 17.64 10.58
CA TYR A 128 -6.81 18.71 10.71
C TYR A 128 -6.14 19.03 9.39
N ARG A 129 -5.98 18.04 8.50
CA ARG A 129 -5.46 18.28 7.14
C ARG A 129 -6.46 19.04 6.30
N LEU A 130 -7.74 18.67 6.35
CA LEU A 130 -8.79 19.40 5.64
C LEU A 130 -8.85 20.87 6.06
N VAL A 131 -8.72 21.16 7.36
CA VAL A 131 -8.65 22.54 7.89
C VAL A 131 -7.43 23.32 7.35
N ARG A 132 -6.31 22.62 7.11
CA ARG A 132 -5.09 23.21 6.53
C ARG A 132 -5.08 23.29 5.00
N GLY A 133 -6.15 22.83 4.33
CA GLY A 133 -6.20 22.75 2.87
C GLY A 133 -5.37 21.58 2.28
N GLU A 134 -5.12 20.56 3.09
CA GLU A 134 -4.43 19.32 2.76
C GLU A 134 -5.41 18.13 2.81
N THR A 135 -4.94 16.95 2.38
CA THR A 135 -5.70 15.70 2.53
C THR A 135 -4.85 14.63 3.20
N LEU A 136 -5.51 13.70 3.89
CA LEU A 136 -4.83 12.56 4.50
C LEU A 136 -4.16 11.68 3.44
N MET A 137 -4.83 11.37 2.32
CA MET A 137 -4.19 10.67 1.20
C MET A 137 -2.96 11.43 0.69
N GLY A 138 -2.98 12.76 0.64
CA GLY A 138 -1.81 13.54 0.25
C GLY A 138 -0.58 13.26 1.14
N LYS A 139 -0.78 13.15 2.46
CA LYS A 139 0.28 12.74 3.39
C LYS A 139 0.71 11.30 3.19
N VAL A 140 -0.23 10.37 3.08
CA VAL A 140 0.05 8.95 2.85
C VAL A 140 0.92 8.77 1.60
N LEU A 141 0.58 9.46 0.51
CA LEU A 141 1.32 9.40 -0.75
C LEU A 141 2.71 10.07 -0.66
N ALA A 142 2.84 11.19 0.06
CA ALA A 142 4.13 11.83 0.31
C ALA A 142 5.08 10.93 1.14
N ASP A 143 4.55 10.25 2.15
CA ASP A 143 5.30 9.28 2.95
C ASP A 143 5.67 8.05 2.11
N THR A 144 4.74 7.57 1.27
CA THR A 144 4.96 6.47 0.32
C THR A 144 6.07 6.83 -0.68
N CYS A 145 6.10 8.07 -1.17
CA CYS A 145 7.16 8.59 -2.03
C CYS A 145 8.53 8.58 -1.36
N THR A 146 8.59 9.04 -0.10
CA THR A 146 9.83 8.99 0.67
C THR A 146 10.28 7.54 0.90
N SER A 147 9.35 6.63 1.15
CA SER A 147 9.62 5.21 1.31
C SER A 147 10.18 4.59 0.02
N LEU A 148 9.60 4.92 -1.14
CA LEU A 148 10.14 4.47 -2.42
C LEU A 148 11.55 5.00 -2.66
N ASN A 149 11.81 6.28 -2.36
CA ASN A 149 13.15 6.85 -2.49
C ASN A 149 14.18 6.07 -1.68
N LEU A 150 13.85 5.74 -0.42
CA LEU A 150 14.71 4.90 0.43
C LEU A 150 14.91 3.49 -0.15
N LEU A 151 13.84 2.86 -0.64
CA LEU A 151 13.94 1.54 -1.26
C LEU A 151 14.88 1.56 -2.48
N MET A 152 14.78 2.61 -3.32
CA MET A 152 15.64 2.79 -4.49
C MET A 152 17.11 3.09 -4.14
N THR A 153 17.44 3.51 -2.91
CA THR A 153 18.85 3.72 -2.51
C THR A 153 19.57 2.42 -2.14
N GLN A 154 18.88 1.28 -2.07
CA GLN A 154 19.44 -0.02 -1.69
C GLN A 154 20.31 -0.62 -2.82
N LYS A 155 21.46 0.01 -3.10
CA LYS A 155 22.40 -0.35 -4.17
C LYS A 155 22.88 -1.79 -4.13
N VAL A 156 22.80 -2.45 -2.98
CA VAL A 156 23.10 -3.88 -2.84
C VAL A 156 22.22 -4.77 -3.73
N LEU A 157 21.05 -4.27 -4.16
CA LEU A 157 20.11 -4.99 -5.00
C LEU A 157 20.03 -4.49 -6.45
N ASP A 158 20.65 -3.34 -6.77
CA ASP A 158 20.61 -2.70 -8.11
C ASP A 158 19.21 -2.75 -8.74
N LEU A 159 18.23 -2.12 -8.09
CA LEU A 159 16.82 -2.38 -8.37
C LEU A 159 16.42 -1.98 -9.81
N ASP A 160 16.08 -2.99 -10.62
CA ASP A 160 15.69 -2.83 -12.02
C ASP A 160 14.17 -2.65 -12.18
N SER A 161 13.39 -3.04 -11.17
CA SER A 161 11.94 -2.88 -11.15
C SER A 161 11.35 -2.67 -9.75
N ILE A 162 10.24 -1.92 -9.70
CA ILE A 162 9.56 -1.55 -8.47
C ILE A 162 8.10 -2.00 -8.52
N ALA A 163 7.66 -2.66 -7.46
CA ALA A 163 6.27 -3.00 -7.24
C ALA A 163 5.71 -2.26 -6.01
N VAL A 164 4.42 -1.95 -6.04
CA VAL A 164 3.65 -1.55 -4.85
C VAL A 164 2.50 -2.52 -4.64
N VAL A 165 2.31 -2.97 -3.40
CA VAL A 165 1.24 -3.92 -3.05
C VAL A 165 0.55 -3.52 -1.76
N GLY A 166 -0.77 -3.75 -1.70
CA GLY A 166 -1.50 -3.65 -0.45
C GLY A 166 -2.93 -4.18 -0.53
N HIS A 167 -3.52 -4.34 0.65
CA HIS A 167 -4.91 -4.78 0.82
C HIS A 167 -5.73 -3.69 1.51
N SER A 168 -7.00 -3.51 1.10
CA SER A 168 -7.94 -2.55 1.70
C SER A 168 -7.36 -1.12 1.70
N TYR A 169 -7.09 -0.54 2.87
CA TYR A 169 -6.38 0.74 3.00
C TYR A 169 -5.03 0.78 2.26
N GLY A 170 -4.22 -0.27 2.39
CA GLY A 170 -2.97 -0.42 1.65
C GLY A 170 -3.21 -0.58 0.14
N GLY A 171 -4.31 -1.21 -0.25
CA GLY A 171 -4.73 -1.35 -1.65
C GLY A 171 -5.13 0.00 -2.27
N ASN A 172 -5.88 0.82 -1.53
CA ASN A 172 -6.18 2.20 -1.95
C ASN A 172 -4.89 3.00 -2.15
N SER A 173 -3.98 2.91 -1.18
CA SER A 173 -2.68 3.58 -1.24
C SER A 173 -1.86 3.11 -2.44
N ALA A 174 -1.85 1.81 -2.73
CA ALA A 174 -1.18 1.23 -3.90
C ALA A 174 -1.75 1.75 -5.23
N LEU A 175 -3.09 1.82 -5.36
CA LEU A 175 -3.74 2.35 -6.58
C LEU A 175 -3.42 3.84 -6.79
N PHE A 176 -3.62 4.68 -5.77
CA PHE A 176 -3.36 6.11 -5.87
C PHE A 176 -1.88 6.42 -6.07
N TYR A 177 -0.98 5.72 -5.38
CA TYR A 177 0.46 5.91 -5.53
C TYR A 177 0.95 5.41 -6.89
N GLY A 178 0.53 4.22 -7.29
CA GLY A 178 0.83 3.65 -8.60
C GLY A 178 0.40 4.58 -9.74
N ALA A 179 -0.76 5.24 -9.62
CA ALA A 179 -1.23 6.23 -10.59
C ALA A 179 -0.34 7.48 -10.71
N LEU A 180 0.32 7.88 -9.62
CA LEU A 180 1.02 9.16 -9.52
C LEU A 180 2.54 9.07 -9.68
N ASP A 181 3.15 7.95 -9.32
CA ASP A 181 4.59 7.75 -9.45
C ASP A 181 4.91 6.73 -10.55
N ARG A 182 5.53 7.21 -11.64
CA ARG A 182 5.87 6.42 -12.82
C ARG A 182 7.04 5.45 -12.60
N ARG A 183 7.79 5.60 -11.51
CA ARG A 183 8.90 4.70 -11.14
C ARG A 183 8.39 3.33 -10.69
N VAL A 184 7.13 3.24 -10.25
CA VAL A 184 6.47 1.97 -9.94
C VAL A 184 6.14 1.24 -11.24
N ASN A 185 6.70 0.06 -11.48
CA ASN A 185 6.45 -0.74 -12.68
C ASN A 185 5.21 -1.65 -12.54
N TYR A 186 4.93 -2.11 -11.33
CA TYR A 186 3.89 -3.09 -11.02
C TYR A 186 3.01 -2.61 -9.86
N VAL A 187 1.70 -2.66 -10.03
CA VAL A 187 0.73 -2.27 -8.99
C VAL A 187 -0.15 -3.47 -8.66
N CYS A 188 -0.20 -3.88 -7.40
CA CYS A 188 -1.10 -4.92 -6.92
C CYS A 188 -2.02 -4.36 -5.83
N ALA A 189 -3.33 -4.39 -6.07
CA ALA A 189 -4.31 -3.90 -5.11
C ALA A 189 -5.40 -4.95 -4.86
N SER A 190 -5.55 -5.30 -3.58
CA SER A 190 -6.61 -6.20 -3.13
C SER A 190 -7.67 -5.45 -2.33
N GLY A 191 -8.94 -5.75 -2.54
CA GLY A 191 -10.04 -5.26 -1.69
C GLY A 191 -10.18 -3.72 -1.67
N ALA A 192 -9.83 -3.04 -2.76
CA ALA A 192 -9.76 -1.58 -2.83
C ALA A 192 -10.39 -0.97 -4.09
N ALA A 193 -10.60 -1.77 -5.14
CA ALA A 193 -11.08 -1.29 -6.44
C ALA A 193 -12.60 -1.04 -6.42
N CYS A 194 -13.04 0.07 -5.83
CA CYS A 194 -14.45 0.46 -5.83
C CYS A 194 -14.61 1.97 -6.07
N THR A 195 -15.47 2.35 -7.01
CA THR A 195 -15.67 3.76 -7.36
C THR A 195 -16.32 4.54 -6.23
N TYR A 196 -16.00 5.84 -6.14
CA TYR A 196 -16.65 6.76 -5.22
C TYR A 196 -18.15 6.85 -5.49
N LYS A 197 -18.57 6.86 -6.76
CA LYS A 197 -20.00 6.82 -7.12
C LYS A 197 -20.70 5.60 -6.52
N THR A 198 -20.14 4.41 -6.69
CA THR A 198 -20.70 3.18 -6.10
C THR A 198 -20.73 3.24 -4.57
N LYS A 199 -19.65 3.71 -3.93
CA LYS A 199 -19.61 3.86 -2.46
C LYS A 199 -20.71 4.79 -1.93
N LEU A 200 -20.96 5.91 -2.63
CA LEU A 200 -22.00 6.87 -2.24
C LEU A 200 -23.41 6.34 -2.53
N GLU A 201 -23.64 5.75 -3.69
CA GLU A 201 -24.94 5.19 -4.07
C GLU A 201 -25.39 4.07 -3.12
N LYS A 202 -24.44 3.24 -2.68
CA LYS A 202 -24.70 2.09 -1.79
C LYS A 202 -24.49 2.39 -0.31
N GLU A 203 -24.20 3.64 0.06
CA GLU A 203 -23.95 4.07 1.45
C GLU A 203 -22.88 3.25 2.19
N ILE A 204 -21.83 2.80 1.47
CA ILE A 204 -20.75 1.94 2.01
C ILE A 204 -19.85 2.71 3.00
N GLY A 205 -19.74 4.03 2.83
CA GLY A 205 -18.78 4.87 3.54
C GLY A 205 -17.43 4.98 2.83
N LEU A 206 -16.61 5.93 3.27
CA LEU A 206 -15.28 6.20 2.74
C LEU A 206 -14.23 5.95 3.80
N GLU A 207 -13.14 5.27 3.41
CA GLU A 207 -11.91 5.26 4.21
C GLU A 207 -11.42 6.71 4.36
N MET A 208 -10.83 7.07 5.50
CA MET A 208 -10.49 8.45 5.86
C MET A 208 -9.55 9.11 4.85
N ALA A 209 -8.59 8.37 4.27
CA ALA A 209 -7.71 8.89 3.22
C ALA A 209 -8.48 9.17 1.92
N LEU A 210 -9.56 8.42 1.65
CA LEU A 210 -10.41 8.65 0.48
C LEU A 210 -11.27 9.92 0.60
N VAL A 211 -11.28 10.63 1.75
CA VAL A 211 -11.99 11.92 1.85
C VAL A 211 -11.21 13.01 1.10
N LEU A 212 -11.55 13.19 -0.18
CA LEU A 212 -10.91 14.10 -1.12
C LEU A 212 -11.92 15.17 -1.60
N PRO A 213 -11.89 16.40 -1.05
CA PRO A 213 -12.84 17.45 -1.42
C PRO A 213 -12.84 17.76 -2.92
N GLY A 214 -14.02 17.72 -3.54
CA GLY A 214 -14.21 18.03 -4.96
C GLY A 214 -13.73 16.95 -5.94
N PHE A 215 -13.27 15.78 -5.47
CA PHE A 215 -12.74 14.72 -6.33
C PHE A 215 -13.74 14.29 -7.42
N LEU A 216 -14.97 13.96 -7.03
CA LEU A 216 -16.06 13.56 -7.93
C LEU A 216 -16.51 14.64 -8.93
N GLN A 217 -16.06 15.89 -8.80
CA GLN A 217 -16.34 16.92 -9.81
C GLN A 217 -15.50 16.73 -11.08
N LYS A 218 -14.42 15.96 -11.01
CA LYS A 218 -13.46 15.78 -12.11
C LYS A 218 -13.08 14.32 -12.36
N PHE A 219 -13.03 13.51 -11.32
CA PHE A 219 -12.46 12.16 -11.36
C PHE A 219 -13.26 11.20 -10.49
N ASP A 220 -13.14 9.92 -10.80
CA ASP A 220 -13.47 8.80 -9.95
C ASP A 220 -12.26 7.83 -9.89
N LEU A 221 -12.41 6.67 -9.27
CA LEU A 221 -11.35 5.66 -9.20
C LEU A 221 -10.93 5.15 -10.59
N GLU A 222 -11.85 5.14 -11.57
CA GLU A 222 -11.56 4.77 -12.95
C GLU A 222 -10.46 5.65 -13.57
N GLU A 223 -10.51 6.97 -13.36
CA GLU A 223 -9.46 7.88 -13.84
C GLU A 223 -8.12 7.70 -13.11
N VAL A 224 -8.15 7.31 -11.83
CA VAL A 224 -6.93 6.96 -11.08
C VAL A 224 -6.30 5.72 -11.68
N ILE A 225 -7.09 4.66 -11.88
CA ILE A 225 -6.63 3.40 -12.47
C ILE A 225 -6.09 3.64 -13.88
N ALA A 226 -6.78 4.43 -14.70
CA ALA A 226 -6.33 4.75 -16.06
C ALA A 226 -4.94 5.44 -16.11
N CYS A 227 -4.52 6.14 -15.04
CA CYS A 227 -3.18 6.74 -14.96
C CYS A 227 -2.05 5.71 -14.76
N ILE A 228 -2.38 4.45 -14.44
CA ILE A 228 -1.39 3.37 -14.30
C ILE A 228 -0.97 2.86 -15.69
N TYR A 229 -1.88 2.85 -16.67
CA TYR A 229 -1.60 2.45 -18.05
C TYR A 229 -0.35 3.15 -18.62
N PRO A 230 0.55 2.44 -19.34
CA PRO A 230 0.46 1.01 -19.73
C PRO A 230 1.09 0.03 -18.74
N ARG A 231 1.46 0.48 -17.53
CA ARG A 231 2.17 -0.34 -16.54
C ARG A 231 1.28 -1.42 -15.96
N GLU A 232 1.88 -2.52 -15.53
CA GLU A 232 1.12 -3.70 -15.14
C GLU A 232 0.31 -3.45 -13.85
N LEU A 233 -0.97 -3.82 -13.90
CA LEU A 233 -1.90 -3.69 -12.78
C LEU A 233 -2.55 -5.02 -12.49
N TYR A 234 -2.51 -5.43 -11.23
CA TYR A 234 -3.25 -6.55 -10.70
C TYR A 234 -4.29 -6.13 -9.69
N LEU A 235 -5.55 -6.48 -9.96
CA LEU A 235 -6.68 -6.28 -9.06
C LEU A 235 -7.10 -7.63 -8.49
N LEU A 236 -7.33 -7.67 -7.18
CA LEU A 236 -7.98 -8.80 -6.54
C LEU A 236 -9.21 -8.31 -5.78
N SER A 237 -10.39 -8.84 -6.14
CA SER A 237 -11.66 -8.45 -5.55
C SER A 237 -12.50 -9.64 -5.10
N ALA A 238 -13.55 -9.36 -4.32
CA ALA A 238 -14.50 -10.36 -3.89
C ALA A 238 -15.95 -9.88 -4.07
N THR A 239 -16.88 -10.78 -4.38
CA THR A 239 -18.26 -10.44 -4.74
C THR A 239 -19.06 -9.78 -3.62
N HIS A 240 -18.74 -10.04 -2.36
CA HIS A 240 -19.40 -9.43 -1.18
C HIS A 240 -18.52 -8.39 -0.49
N ASP A 241 -17.36 -8.05 -1.06
CA ASP A 241 -16.53 -6.98 -0.54
C ASP A 241 -17.10 -5.60 -0.97
N PRO A 242 -17.67 -4.81 -0.06
CA PRO A 242 -18.20 -3.49 -0.42
C PRO A 242 -17.09 -2.54 -0.90
N TYR A 243 -15.83 -2.77 -0.52
CA TYR A 243 -14.70 -1.92 -0.88
C TYR A 243 -14.07 -2.27 -2.23
N ALA A 244 -14.53 -3.34 -2.88
CA ALA A 244 -14.15 -3.71 -4.25
C ALA A 244 -15.37 -4.11 -5.11
N LEU A 245 -16.55 -3.58 -4.78
CA LEU A 245 -17.84 -4.07 -5.27
C LEU A 245 -17.97 -4.04 -6.80
N ASP A 246 -17.55 -2.94 -7.43
CA ASP A 246 -17.63 -2.71 -8.89
C ASP A 246 -16.27 -2.85 -9.59
N ALA A 247 -15.32 -3.61 -9.00
CA ALA A 247 -14.00 -3.85 -9.57
C ALA A 247 -14.05 -4.48 -10.99
N ASP A 248 -15.02 -5.36 -11.24
CA ASP A 248 -15.27 -5.96 -12.56
C ASP A 248 -15.74 -4.95 -13.60
N VAL A 249 -16.59 -4.00 -13.20
CA VAL A 249 -17.06 -2.93 -14.08
C VAL A 249 -15.91 -2.00 -14.45
N ILE A 250 -15.05 -1.68 -13.48
CA ILE A 250 -13.82 -0.91 -13.73
C ILE A 250 -12.92 -1.65 -14.72
N GLU A 251 -12.67 -2.95 -14.50
CA GLU A 251 -11.85 -3.78 -15.39
C GLU A 251 -12.40 -3.78 -16.82
N GLU A 252 -13.69 -4.08 -16.99
CA GLU A 252 -14.34 -4.15 -18.31
C GLU A 252 -14.15 -2.85 -19.09
N LYS A 253 -14.37 -1.69 -18.45
CA LYS A 253 -14.15 -0.37 -19.06
C LYS A 253 -12.69 -0.14 -19.44
N MET A 254 -11.75 -0.51 -18.57
CA MET A 254 -10.32 -0.33 -18.83
C MET A 254 -9.86 -1.21 -20.00
N ARG A 255 -10.31 -2.47 -20.08
CA ARG A 255 -10.01 -3.35 -21.22
C ARG A 255 -10.61 -2.86 -22.52
N ALA A 256 -11.85 -2.35 -22.49
CA ALA A 256 -12.48 -1.78 -23.67
C ALA A 256 -11.71 -0.56 -24.22
N LYS A 257 -11.14 0.26 -23.33
CA LYS A 257 -10.38 1.46 -23.69
C LYS A 257 -8.91 1.15 -24.06
N HIS A 258 -8.32 0.14 -23.43
CA HIS A 258 -6.91 -0.23 -23.56
C HIS A 258 -6.76 -1.76 -23.71
N PRO A 259 -7.09 -2.32 -24.88
CA PRO A 259 -7.11 -3.77 -25.09
C PRO A 259 -5.74 -4.44 -24.95
N ASP A 260 -4.66 -3.70 -25.18
CA ASP A 260 -3.28 -4.18 -25.04
C ASP A 260 -2.72 -4.06 -23.61
N TRP A 261 -3.52 -3.54 -22.66
CA TRP A 261 -3.04 -3.32 -21.30
C TRP A 261 -2.94 -4.65 -20.53
N GLN A 262 -1.78 -4.88 -19.90
CA GLN A 262 -1.57 -5.91 -18.89
C GLN A 262 -2.28 -5.54 -17.57
N LEU A 263 -3.61 -5.45 -17.64
CA LEU A 263 -4.51 -5.42 -16.50
C LEU A 263 -4.94 -6.86 -16.22
N ASN A 264 -4.63 -7.38 -15.04
CA ASN A 264 -5.06 -8.69 -14.57
C ASN A 264 -6.06 -8.50 -13.43
N HIS A 265 -7.14 -9.29 -13.40
CA HIS A 265 -8.14 -9.22 -12.33
C HIS A 265 -8.61 -10.62 -11.94
N SER A 266 -8.46 -10.96 -10.67
CA SER A 266 -9.08 -12.13 -10.07
C SER A 266 -10.23 -11.72 -9.17
N ARG A 267 -11.43 -12.23 -9.47
CA ARG A 267 -12.64 -11.99 -8.67
C ARG A 267 -13.11 -13.28 -8.01
N TYR A 268 -13.14 -13.26 -6.69
CA TYR A 268 -13.51 -14.41 -5.86
C TYR A 268 -14.92 -14.26 -5.30
N VAL A 269 -15.58 -15.38 -4.99
CA VAL A 269 -16.76 -15.35 -4.13
C VAL A 269 -16.33 -15.15 -2.68
N GLY A 270 -17.02 -14.28 -1.94
CA GLY A 270 -16.79 -14.09 -0.50
C GLY A 270 -16.62 -12.63 -0.09
N ASP A 271 -16.13 -12.43 1.13
CA ASP A 271 -16.12 -11.14 1.82
C ASP A 271 -14.80 -10.38 1.69
N HIS A 272 -14.70 -9.24 2.38
CA HIS A 272 -13.55 -8.33 2.33
C HIS A 272 -12.19 -8.92 2.73
N PRO A 273 -12.05 -9.69 3.84
CA PRO A 273 -10.73 -10.12 4.31
C PRO A 273 -9.96 -10.94 3.28
N LEU A 274 -8.64 -10.76 3.24
CA LEU A 274 -7.76 -11.58 2.41
C LEU A 274 -7.72 -13.01 2.94
N THR A 275 -8.05 -13.98 2.08
CA THR A 275 -7.98 -15.40 2.42
C THR A 275 -6.63 -15.99 2.01
N THR A 276 -6.29 -17.17 2.52
CA THR A 276 -5.06 -17.88 2.13
C THR A 276 -5.01 -18.16 0.62
N GLU A 277 -6.14 -18.43 0.00
CA GLU A 277 -6.24 -18.62 -1.46
C GLU A 277 -5.88 -17.34 -2.21
N ARG A 278 -6.45 -16.21 -1.80
CA ARG A 278 -6.21 -14.91 -2.43
C ARG A 278 -4.80 -14.39 -2.18
N LEU A 279 -4.24 -14.63 -1.00
CA LEU A 279 -2.83 -14.36 -0.73
C LEU A 279 -1.93 -15.18 -1.66
N LYS A 280 -2.18 -16.48 -1.82
CA LYS A 280 -1.43 -17.33 -2.76
C LYS A 280 -1.50 -16.81 -4.18
N ASP A 281 -2.66 -16.31 -4.60
CA ASP A 281 -2.85 -15.75 -5.93
C ASP A 281 -2.03 -14.46 -6.15
N ILE A 282 -1.99 -13.56 -5.16
CA ILE A 282 -1.08 -12.40 -5.18
C ILE A 282 0.38 -12.86 -5.32
N LEU A 283 0.82 -13.83 -4.52
CA LEU A 283 2.20 -14.31 -4.56
C LEU A 283 2.55 -14.96 -5.91
N GLN A 284 1.62 -15.73 -6.51
CA GLN A 284 1.80 -16.32 -7.83
C GLN A 284 1.85 -15.26 -8.93
N TRP A 285 1.07 -14.19 -8.83
CA TRP A 285 1.14 -13.07 -9.77
C TRP A 285 2.52 -12.39 -9.69
N PHE A 286 3.07 -12.18 -8.48
CA PHE A 286 4.42 -11.66 -8.30
C PHE A 286 5.47 -12.54 -8.99
N GLU A 287 5.49 -13.85 -8.69
CA GLU A 287 6.45 -14.82 -9.26
C GLU A 287 6.40 -14.88 -10.80
N ARG A 288 5.23 -14.65 -11.40
CA ARG A 288 5.06 -14.69 -12.86
C ARG A 288 5.56 -13.41 -13.53
N ASN A 289 5.24 -12.26 -12.95
CA ASN A 289 5.27 -10.97 -13.65
C ASN A 289 6.33 -9.99 -13.11
N VAL A 290 6.60 -9.98 -11.80
CA VAL A 290 7.53 -9.02 -11.19
C VAL A 290 8.95 -9.59 -11.28
N ARG A 291 9.72 -9.07 -12.25
CA ARG A 291 11.09 -9.50 -12.57
C ARG A 291 12.07 -8.35 -12.64
#